data_AF-A0A7V6NMS3-F1
#
_entry.id   AF-A0A7V6NMS3-F1
#
_cell.length_a   1.000
_cell.length_b   1.000
_cell.length_c   1.000
_cell.angle_alpha   90.00
_cell.angle_beta   90.00
_cell.angle_gamma   90.00
#
_symmetry.space_group_name_H-M   'P 1'
#
loop_
_entity.id
_entity.type
_entity.pdbx_description
1 polymer ?
#
loop_
_entity_poly.entity_id
_entity_poly.type
_entity_poly.pdbx_seq_one_letter_code
_entity_poly.pdbx_strand_id
1 'polypeptide(L)'
;MKKQLKGFILGVIVTVILMSTVTYSESVKKTIEVVFNSVNITVNGKKVEADNTLYNGTTYVPLRAVAEMLGKEVGWDQAIRTASINDKATVNNKETGNKGI
;
A
#
# COMPACT_ATOMS: atom_id res chain seq x y z
N MET A 1 -46.14 48.39 -18.95
CA MET A 1 -45.83 47.13 -18.21
C MET A 1 -45.12 46.07 -19.06
N LYS A 2 -45.51 45.82 -20.33
CA LYS A 2 -44.93 44.75 -21.17
C LYS A 2 -43.44 44.88 -21.56
N LYS A 3 -42.85 46.10 -21.54
CA LYS A 3 -41.44 46.34 -21.90
C LYS A 3 -40.45 45.96 -20.79
N GLN A 4 -40.79 46.25 -19.53
CA GLN A 4 -39.98 45.87 -18.36
C GLN A 4 -39.99 44.35 -18.13
N LEU A 5 -41.10 43.69 -18.50
CA LEU A 5 -41.23 42.24 -18.41
C LEU A 5 -40.32 41.51 -19.42
N LYS A 6 -40.15 42.04 -20.64
CA LYS A 6 -39.26 41.45 -21.66
C LYS A 6 -37.78 41.52 -21.25
N GLY A 7 -37.35 42.66 -20.68
CA GLY A 7 -35.98 42.80 -20.16
C GLY A 7 -35.72 41.90 -18.96
N PHE A 8 -36.71 41.73 -18.08
CA PHE A 8 -36.62 40.81 -16.94
C PHE A 8 -36.50 39.36 -17.39
N ILE A 9 -37.34 38.91 -18.35
CA ILE A 9 -37.28 37.55 -18.90
C ILE A 9 -35.93 37.29 -19.58
N LEU A 10 -35.39 38.25 -20.32
CA LEU A 10 -34.09 38.12 -20.96
C LEU A 10 -32.96 38.00 -19.92
N GLY A 11 -33.05 38.76 -18.83
CA GLY A 11 -32.11 38.67 -17.71
C GLY A 11 -32.12 37.30 -17.03
N VAL A 12 -33.31 36.73 -16.79
CA VAL A 12 -33.45 35.38 -16.20
C VAL A 12 -32.87 34.30 -17.13
N ILE A 13 -33.03 34.44 -18.45
CA ILE A 13 -32.45 33.48 -19.40
C ILE A 13 -30.92 33.55 -19.37
N VAL A 14 -30.34 34.75 -19.32
CA VAL A 14 -28.88 34.93 -19.28
C VAL A 14 -28.29 34.37 -17.98
N THR A 15 -28.97 34.55 -16.84
CA THR A 15 -28.48 34.01 -15.56
C THR A 15 -28.56 32.49 -15.50
N VAL A 16 -29.60 31.87 -16.07
CA VAL A 16 -29.73 30.41 -16.16
C VAL A 16 -28.62 29.80 -17.03
N ILE A 17 -28.26 30.46 -18.14
CA ILE A 17 -27.16 30.01 -19.02
C ILE A 17 -25.82 30.06 -18.28
N LEU A 18 -25.56 31.11 -17.48
CA LEU A 18 -24.32 31.24 -16.71
C LEU A 18 -24.20 30.23 -15.56
N MET A 19 -25.32 29.83 -14.94
CA MET A 19 -25.33 28.85 -13.83
C MET A 19 -25.19 27.39 -14.30
N SER A 20 -25.29 27.11 -15.60
CA SER A 20 -25.26 25.74 -16.15
C SER A 20 -23.87 25.09 -16.13
N THR A 21 -22.81 25.86 -15.85
CA THR A 21 -21.42 25.36 -15.84
C THR A 21 -20.93 25.08 -14.42
N VAL A 22 -21.71 24.33 -13.64
CA VAL A 22 -21.20 23.74 -12.39
C VAL A 22 -20.14 22.69 -12.75
N THR A 23 -18.87 23.07 -12.67
CA THR A 23 -17.75 22.16 -12.88
C THR A 23 -17.62 21.24 -11.67
N TYR A 24 -18.17 20.03 -11.79
CA TYR A 24 -17.93 18.97 -10.84
C TYR A 24 -16.50 18.45 -11.03
N SER A 25 -15.63 18.67 -10.05
CA SER A 25 -14.35 17.98 -9.99
C SER A 25 -14.61 16.56 -9.53
N GLU A 26 -14.68 15.61 -10.46
CA GLU A 26 -14.68 14.19 -10.12
C GLU A 26 -13.26 13.74 -9.76
N SER A 27 -13.11 13.20 -8.55
CA SER A 27 -11.91 12.48 -8.19
C SER A 27 -11.84 11.19 -9.00
N VAL A 28 -10.96 11.13 -10.00
CA VAL A 28 -10.70 9.93 -10.79
C VAL A 28 -10.17 8.83 -9.87
N LYS A 29 -11.05 7.91 -9.45
CA LYS A 29 -10.67 6.71 -8.71
C LYS A 29 -10.12 5.70 -9.71
N LYS A 30 -8.83 5.38 -9.64
CA LYS A 30 -8.23 4.30 -10.41
C LYS A 30 -8.49 2.98 -9.67
N THR A 31 -9.31 2.11 -10.26
CA THR A 31 -9.51 0.75 -9.73
C THR A 31 -8.24 -0.06 -9.93
N ILE A 32 -7.70 -0.65 -8.86
CA ILE A 32 -6.61 -1.62 -8.93
C ILE A 32 -7.22 -3.02 -8.83
N GLU A 33 -7.07 -3.82 -9.89
CA GLU A 33 -7.43 -5.23 -9.84
C GLU A 33 -6.33 -6.01 -9.11
N VAL A 34 -6.72 -6.61 -8.00
CA VAL A 34 -5.82 -7.31 -7.08
C VAL A 34 -6.46 -8.65 -6.72
N VAL A 35 -5.73 -9.74 -6.92
CA VAL A 35 -6.19 -11.08 -6.54
C VAL A 35 -5.47 -11.51 -5.26
N PHE A 36 -6.22 -11.82 -4.22
CA PHE A 36 -5.68 -12.25 -2.94
C PHE A 36 -5.48 -13.77 -2.90
N ASN A 37 -4.34 -14.20 -2.36
CA ASN A 37 -4.04 -15.57 -2.01
C ASN A 37 -4.20 -16.59 -3.16
N SER A 38 -3.93 -16.18 -4.40
CA SER A 38 -4.01 -17.06 -5.58
C SER A 38 -2.80 -17.96 -5.75
N VAL A 39 -1.70 -17.68 -5.05
CA VAL A 39 -0.43 -18.39 -5.19
C VAL A 39 -0.06 -19.08 -3.88
N ASN A 40 0.26 -20.38 -3.96
CA ASN A 40 0.81 -21.11 -2.82
C ASN A 40 2.32 -20.85 -2.73
N ILE A 41 2.78 -20.35 -1.59
CA ILE A 41 4.19 -20.03 -1.34
C ILE A 41 4.76 -21.03 -0.33
N THR A 42 5.89 -21.64 -0.66
CA THR A 42 6.62 -22.55 0.23
C THR A 42 8.08 -22.14 0.34
N VAL A 43 8.62 -22.16 1.56
CA VAL A 43 10.04 -21.93 1.84
C VAL A 43 10.57 -23.19 2.54
N ASN A 44 11.61 -23.81 1.97
CA ASN A 44 12.20 -25.06 2.48
C ASN A 44 11.15 -26.17 2.74
N GLY A 45 10.18 -26.30 1.83
CA GLY A 45 9.11 -27.31 1.93
C GLY A 45 8.01 -26.99 2.96
N LYS A 46 8.11 -25.88 3.71
CA LYS A 46 7.06 -25.41 4.62
C LYS A 46 6.22 -24.34 3.93
N LYS A 47 4.90 -24.40 4.11
CA LYS A 47 3.98 -23.37 3.59
C LYS A 47 4.18 -22.06 4.35
N VAL A 48 4.16 -20.94 3.63
CA VAL A 48 4.11 -19.60 4.24
C VAL A 48 2.66 -19.35 4.67
N GLU A 49 2.42 -19.26 5.98
CA GLU A 49 1.09 -18.94 6.53
C GLU A 49 0.88 -17.43 6.63
N ALA A 50 0.88 -16.75 5.49
CA ALA A 50 0.62 -15.32 5.43
C ALA A 50 0.02 -14.94 4.07
N ASP A 51 -0.80 -13.89 4.08
CA ASP A 51 -1.52 -13.44 2.89
C ASP A 51 -0.56 -12.95 1.81
N ASN A 52 -0.81 -13.35 0.57
CA ASN A 52 -0.11 -12.81 -0.60
C ASN A 52 -1.09 -12.14 -1.55
N THR A 53 -0.53 -11.29 -2.39
CA THR A 53 -1.30 -10.43 -3.27
C THR A 53 -0.72 -10.52 -4.67
N LEU A 54 -1.53 -10.94 -5.65
CA LEU A 54 -1.17 -10.89 -7.05
C LEU A 54 -1.67 -9.56 -7.63
N TYR A 55 -0.73 -8.72 -8.05
CA TYR A 55 -1.00 -7.43 -8.66
C TYR A 55 -0.17 -7.28 -9.93
N ASN A 56 -0.83 -7.00 -11.06
CA ASN A 56 -0.19 -6.79 -12.36
C ASN A 56 0.80 -7.92 -12.74
N GLY A 57 0.41 -9.18 -12.54
CA GLY A 57 1.25 -10.35 -12.82
C GLY A 57 2.40 -10.60 -11.84
N THR A 58 2.54 -9.77 -10.79
CA THR A 58 3.58 -9.91 -9.77
C THR A 58 2.95 -10.32 -8.44
N THR A 59 3.47 -11.40 -7.83
CA THR A 59 3.04 -11.85 -6.50
C THR A 59 3.85 -11.13 -5.43
N TYR A 60 3.17 -10.33 -4.63
CA TYR A 60 3.71 -9.68 -3.44
C TYR A 60 3.58 -10.61 -2.26
N VAL A 61 4.70 -10.80 -1.55
CA VAL A 61 4.82 -11.78 -0.47
C VAL A 61 5.18 -11.07 0.84
N PRO A 62 4.70 -11.57 2.00
CA PRO A 62 5.03 -10.98 3.29
C PRO A 62 6.52 -11.13 3.62
N LEU A 63 7.26 -10.03 3.47
CA LEU A 63 8.71 -9.97 3.63
C LEU A 63 9.20 -10.68 4.90
N ARG A 64 8.59 -10.35 6.05
CA ARG A 64 8.98 -10.90 7.36
C ARG A 64 8.75 -12.40 7.46
N ALA A 65 7.60 -12.91 7.03
CA ALA A 65 7.29 -14.33 7.11
C ALA A 65 8.29 -15.16 6.29
N VAL A 66 8.59 -14.71 5.07
CA VAL A 66 9.58 -15.38 4.20
C VAL A 66 10.99 -15.30 4.80
N ALA A 67 11.41 -14.12 5.27
CA ALA A 67 12.74 -13.93 5.84
C ALA A 67 12.97 -14.76 7.11
N GLU A 68 12.00 -14.83 8.01
CA GLU A 68 12.09 -15.62 9.25
C GLU A 68 12.19 -17.13 8.97
N MET A 69 11.44 -17.63 7.97
CA MET A 69 11.54 -19.02 7.52
C MET A 69 12.91 -19.35 6.90
N LEU A 70 13.60 -18.34 6.35
CA LEU A 70 14.99 -18.43 5.88
C LEU A 70 16.02 -18.25 7.02
N GLY A 71 15.56 -18.15 8.27
CA GLY A 71 16.42 -17.98 9.44
C GLY A 71 17.04 -16.59 9.57
N LYS A 72 16.50 -15.60 8.87
CA LYS A 72 16.96 -14.20 8.94
C LYS A 72 16.16 -13.41 9.96
N GLU A 73 16.68 -12.24 10.30
CA GLU A 73 16.01 -11.24 11.12
C GLU A 73 15.64 -10.02 10.27
N VAL A 74 14.44 -9.47 10.48
CA VAL A 74 13.95 -8.30 9.74
C VAL A 74 13.87 -7.09 10.66
N GLY A 75 14.65 -6.06 10.36
CA GLY A 75 14.62 -4.75 11.03
C GLY A 75 13.74 -3.74 10.31
N TRP A 76 13.28 -2.74 11.07
CA TRP A 76 12.62 -1.55 10.53
C TRP A 76 13.22 -0.30 11.17
N ASP A 77 13.81 0.56 10.35
CA ASP A 77 14.21 1.90 10.75
C ASP A 77 13.12 2.89 10.36
N GLN A 78 12.40 3.39 11.36
CA GLN A 78 11.30 4.34 11.17
C GLN A 78 11.77 5.73 10.74
N ALA A 79 12.97 6.15 11.13
CA ALA A 79 13.47 7.50 10.84
C ALA A 79 13.75 7.67 9.35
N ILE A 80 14.33 6.63 8.73
CA ILE A 80 14.63 6.62 7.28
C ILE A 80 13.64 5.79 6.45
N ARG A 81 12.65 5.16 7.09
CA ARG A 81 11.64 4.28 6.46
C ARG A 81 12.26 3.13 5.67
N THR A 82 13.26 2.49 6.25
CA THR A 82 14.04 1.41 5.62
C THR A 82 13.81 0.09 6.34
N ALA A 83 13.44 -0.94 5.57
CA ALA A 83 13.47 -2.32 6.05
C ALA A 83 14.84 -2.94 5.76
N SER A 84 15.38 -3.71 6.71
CA SER A 84 16.64 -4.44 6.55
C SER A 84 16.44 -5.93 6.86
N ILE A 85 17.24 -6.78 6.21
CA ILE A 85 17.27 -8.22 6.47
C ILE A 85 18.71 -8.57 6.85
N ASN A 86 18.90 -9.14 8.03
CA ASN A 86 20.22 -9.47 8.56
C ASN A 86 20.28 -10.96 8.94
N ASP A 87 21.50 -11.49 8.99
CA ASP A 87 21.74 -12.76 9.66
C ASP A 87 21.50 -12.61 11.16
N LYS A 88 20.89 -13.64 11.77
CA LYS A 88 20.77 -13.67 13.23
C LYS A 88 22.16 -13.65 13.82
N ALA A 89 22.40 -12.72 14.75
CA ALA A 89 23.66 -12.64 15.46
C ALA A 89 23.90 -13.98 16.18
N THR A 90 24.90 -14.75 15.73
CA THR A 90 25.33 -15.95 16.44
C THR A 90 25.98 -15.49 17.74
N VAL A 91 25.30 -15.64 18.86
CA VAL A 91 25.90 -15.47 20.19
C VAL A 91 26.88 -16.64 20.36
N ASN A 92 28.11 -16.45 19.90
CA ASN A 92 29.21 -17.35 20.19
C ASN A 92 29.57 -17.17 21.67
N ASN A 93 28.84 -17.83 22.56
CA ASN A 93 29.23 -17.99 23.94
C ASN A 93 30.49 -18.86 23.96
N LYS A 94 31.66 -18.25 23.75
CA LYS A 94 32.93 -18.88 24.06
C LYS A 94 32.99 -18.97 25.58
N GLU A 95 32.68 -20.16 26.06
CA GLU A 95 32.85 -20.60 27.43
C GLU A 95 34.15 -20.05 28.01
N THR A 96 34.03 -19.22 29.05
CA THR A 96 35.11 -18.91 29.99
C THR A 96 35.39 -20.19 30.79
N GLY A 97 36.00 -21.16 30.12
CA GLY A 97 36.49 -22.39 30.69
C GLY A 97 37.99 -22.30 30.91
N ASN A 98 38.37 -22.26 32.18
CA ASN A 98 39.66 -22.71 32.69
C ASN A 98 40.87 -21.74 32.62
N LYS A 99 41.19 -21.14 33.77
CA LYS A 99 42.53 -21.26 34.36
C LYS A 99 42.46 -21.02 35.87
N GLY A 100 42.06 -22.08 36.57
CA GLY A 100 42.24 -22.20 38.01
C GLY A 100 43.04 -23.46 38.29
N ILE A 101 44.36 -23.37 38.16
CA ILE A 101 45.38 -24.03 39.00
C ILE A 101 46.67 -23.22 38.86
#